data_AF-A0A3S4LZB0-F1
#
_entry.id   AF-A0A3S4LZB0-F1
#
_cell.length_a   1.000
_cell.length_b   1.000
_cell.length_c   1.000
_cell.angle_alpha   90.00
_cell.angle_beta   90.00
_cell.angle_gamma   90.00
#
_symmetry.space_group_name_H-M   'P 1'
#
loop_
_entity.id
_entity.type
_entity.pdbx_description
1 polymer ?
#
loop_
_entity_poly.entity_id
_entity_poly.type
_entity_poly.pdbx_seq_one_letter_code
_entity_poly.pdbx_strand_id
1 'polypeptide(L)'
;MDENSSCWIRVSYPWAGKGFGMIQIPRIGQEVLVDFKNGDPDLPIIVGRTYNQDTMPPWGLPGMASQSGIFSHSLYGGPTNGNMLRFDDKTGAEEVKFHAEKRSQHHGEE
;
A
#
# COMPACT_ATOMS: atom_id res chain seq x y z
N MET A 1 16.57 9.25 12.96
CA MET A 1 16.92 8.37 11.83
C MET A 1 16.97 9.21 10.57
N ASP A 2 17.88 8.84 9.68
CA ASP A 2 18.23 9.50 8.42
C ASP A 2 18.57 8.45 7.35
N GLU A 3 19.03 8.88 6.18
CA GLU A 3 19.40 7.99 5.08
C GLU A 3 20.58 7.04 5.38
N ASN A 4 21.34 7.28 6.45
CA ASN A 4 22.51 6.47 6.84
C ASN A 4 22.17 5.42 7.91
N SER A 5 20.89 5.30 8.28
CA SER A 5 20.44 4.43 9.36
C SER A 5 20.46 2.93 9.03
N SER A 6 20.58 2.55 7.75
CA SER A 6 20.70 1.15 7.32
C SER A 6 21.38 1.03 5.95
N CYS A 7 21.68 -0.20 5.53
CA CYS A 7 21.92 -0.50 4.11
C CYS A 7 20.61 -0.40 3.30
N TRP A 8 20.70 -0.54 1.97
CA TRP A 8 19.52 -0.75 1.13
C TRP A 8 18.93 -2.14 1.34
N ILE A 9 17.65 -2.19 1.70
CA ILE A 9 16.94 -3.44 2.00
C ILE A 9 15.93 -3.73 0.88
N ARG A 10 15.90 -4.96 0.40
CA ARG A 10 14.91 -5.39 -0.60
C ARG A 10 13.52 -5.51 0.01
N VAL A 11 12.50 -5.30 -0.80
CA VAL A 11 11.09 -5.35 -0.39
C VAL A 11 10.38 -6.49 -1.12
N SER A 12 9.68 -7.34 -0.38
CA SER A 12 8.75 -8.31 -0.93
C SER A 12 7.53 -7.60 -1.52
N TYR A 13 7.08 -8.05 -2.69
CA TYR A 13 5.90 -7.51 -3.37
C TYR A 13 4.87 -8.63 -3.61
N PRO A 14 3.55 -8.32 -3.63
CA PRO A 14 2.51 -9.32 -3.88
C PRO A 14 2.66 -10.06 -5.21
N TRP A 15 3.24 -9.40 -6.22
CA TRP A 15 3.49 -9.99 -7.54
C TRP A 15 4.71 -9.33 -8.18
N ALA A 16 5.73 -10.13 -8.54
CA ALA A 16 6.96 -9.64 -9.15
C ALA A 16 7.43 -10.57 -10.27
N GLY A 17 7.39 -10.07 -11.51
CA GLY A 17 7.84 -10.77 -12.71
C GLY A 17 8.89 -9.99 -13.49
N LYS A 18 9.35 -10.55 -14.61
CA LYS A 18 10.33 -9.91 -15.49
C LYS A 18 9.67 -8.78 -16.28
N GLY A 19 9.64 -7.57 -15.71
CA GLY A 19 9.08 -6.37 -16.33
C GLY A 19 7.58 -6.16 -16.09
N PHE A 20 6.97 -6.89 -15.15
CA PHE A 20 5.56 -6.74 -14.77
C PHE A 20 5.36 -7.07 -13.29
N GLY A 21 4.21 -6.69 -12.72
CA GLY A 21 3.84 -7.00 -11.35
C GLY A 21 3.21 -5.82 -10.62
N MET A 22 3.21 -5.88 -9.28
CA MET A 22 2.69 -4.85 -8.39
C MET A 22 3.82 -4.18 -7.63
N ILE A 23 3.85 -2.84 -7.64
CA ILE A 23 4.83 -2.06 -6.89
C ILE A 23 4.13 -1.08 -5.96
N GLN A 24 4.49 -1.14 -4.69
CA GLN A 24 4.09 -0.21 -3.64
C GLN A 24 5.30 0.02 -2.74
N ILE A 25 6.03 1.12 -2.90
CA ILE A 25 7.26 1.38 -2.15
C ILE A 25 6.90 1.91 -0.75
N PRO A 26 7.45 1.36 0.35
CA PRO A 26 7.27 1.93 1.69
C PRO A 26 7.75 3.38 1.75
N ARG A 27 6.98 4.25 2.39
CA ARG A 27 7.31 5.66 2.58
C ARG A 27 7.94 5.89 3.95
N ILE A 28 8.70 6.98 4.08
CA ILE A 28 9.28 7.41 5.36
C ILE A 28 8.19 7.49 6.43
N GLY A 29 8.46 6.92 7.60
CA GLY A 29 7.53 6.88 8.74
C GLY A 29 6.58 5.68 8.76
N GLN A 30 6.52 4.85 7.71
CA GLN A 30 5.70 3.65 7.71
C GLN A 30 6.41 2.49 8.42
N GLU A 31 5.64 1.71 9.19
CA GLU A 31 6.12 0.49 9.82
C GLU A 31 6.22 -0.66 8.80
N VAL A 32 7.34 -1.38 8.86
CA VAL A 32 7.62 -2.54 8.01
C VAL A 32 8.06 -3.72 8.86
N LEU A 33 7.74 -4.93 8.39
CA LEU A 33 8.23 -6.17 8.98
C LEU A 33 9.51 -6.56 8.26
N VAL A 34 10.61 -6.67 8.99
CA VAL A 34 11.91 -7.11 8.49
C VAL A 34 12.15 -8.54 8.94
N ASP A 35 12.46 -9.40 7.99
CA ASP A 35 12.98 -10.75 8.22
C ASP A 35 14.45 -10.83 7.78
N PHE A 36 15.13 -11.87 8.20
CA PHE A 36 16.56 -12.07 7.98
C PHE A 36 16.78 -13.40 7.29
N LYS A 37 17.42 -13.38 6.12
CA LYS A 37 17.57 -14.58 5.30
C LYS A 37 18.35 -15.65 6.06
N ASN A 38 17.72 -16.81 6.30
CA ASN A 38 18.28 -17.90 7.12
C ASN A 38 18.66 -17.45 8.56
N GLY A 39 18.03 -16.40 9.07
CA GLY A 39 18.35 -15.82 10.38
C GLY A 39 19.64 -14.97 10.39
N ASP A 40 20.25 -14.69 9.24
CA ASP A 40 21.46 -13.87 9.16
C ASP A 40 21.12 -12.37 9.28
N PRO A 41 21.52 -11.69 10.38
CA PRO A 41 21.22 -10.28 10.62
C PRO A 41 21.79 -9.34 9.55
N ASP A 42 22.82 -9.76 8.82
CA ASP A 42 23.44 -8.96 7.75
C ASP A 42 22.68 -9.06 6.41
N LEU A 43 21.66 -9.93 6.33
CA LEU A 43 20.85 -10.16 5.13
C LEU A 43 19.36 -9.83 5.36
N PRO A 44 19.02 -8.57 5.70
CA PRO A 44 17.64 -8.18 5.91
C PRO A 44 16.81 -8.18 4.63
N ILE A 45 15.51 -8.43 4.77
CA ILE A 45 14.49 -8.30 3.73
C ILE A 45 13.18 -7.82 4.35
N ILE A 46 12.53 -6.85 3.73
CA ILE A 46 11.20 -6.42 4.15
C ILE A 46 10.17 -7.42 3.61
N VAL A 47 9.41 -8.06 4.50
CA VAL A 47 8.44 -9.12 4.17
C VAL A 47 6.99 -8.69 4.31
N GLY A 48 6.72 -7.58 5.02
CA GLY A 48 5.36 -7.13 5.29
C GLY A 48 5.28 -5.70 5.77
N ARG A 49 4.04 -5.26 6.03
CA ARG A 49 3.67 -3.92 6.50
C ARG A 49 2.54 -4.05 7.49
N THR A 50 2.48 -3.13 8.43
CA THR A 50 1.47 -3.08 9.48
C THR A 50 0.93 -1.67 9.61
N TYR A 51 -0.35 -1.56 9.94
CA TYR A 51 -0.92 -0.31 10.44
C TYR A 51 -0.64 -0.21 11.94
N ASN A 52 -0.50 1.01 12.43
CA ASN A 52 -0.32 1.32 13.85
C ASN A 52 -1.05 2.62 14.19
N GLN A 53 -0.90 3.12 15.43
CA GLN A 53 -1.61 4.30 15.90
C GLN A 53 -1.29 5.57 15.09
N ASP A 54 -0.08 5.68 14.54
CA ASP A 54 0.37 6.83 13.74
C ASP A 54 0.02 6.67 12.25
N THR A 55 -0.10 5.42 11.80
CA THR A 55 -0.45 5.04 10.43
C THR A 55 -1.69 4.18 10.45
N MET A 56 -2.84 4.79 10.74
CA MET A 56 -4.13 4.08 10.76
C MET A 56 -4.54 3.60 9.36
N PRO A 57 -5.32 2.51 9.26
CA PRO A 57 -5.89 2.07 8.00
C PRO A 57 -6.72 3.19 7.36
N PRO A 58 -6.81 3.23 6.02
CA PRO A 58 -7.57 4.26 5.33
C PRO A 58 -9.08 4.17 5.60
N TRP A 59 -9.56 3.04 6.11
CA TRP A 59 -10.96 2.78 6.42
C TRP A 59 -11.22 2.93 7.92
N GLY A 60 -12.39 3.46 8.28
CA GLY A 60 -12.83 3.60 9.67
C GLY A 60 -13.19 2.26 10.30
N LEU A 61 -12.20 1.45 10.68
CA LEU A 61 -12.41 0.17 11.33
C LEU A 61 -12.79 0.34 12.82
N PRO A 62 -13.64 -0.55 13.38
CA PRO A 62 -14.28 -1.70 12.73
C PRO A 62 -15.55 -1.36 11.93
N GLY A 63 -16.00 -0.10 11.92
CA GLY A 63 -17.28 0.30 11.31
C GLY A 63 -17.39 0.05 9.80
N MET A 64 -16.27 0.05 9.08
CA MET A 64 -16.18 -0.22 7.64
C MET A 64 -15.58 -1.60 7.33
N ALA A 65 -15.86 -2.62 8.16
CA ALA A 65 -15.28 -3.96 8.01
C ALA A 65 -15.67 -4.70 6.71
N SER A 66 -16.76 -4.31 6.04
CA SER A 66 -17.13 -4.86 4.72
C SER A 66 -16.31 -4.27 3.56
N GLN A 67 -15.47 -3.26 3.82
CA GLN A 67 -14.73 -2.57 2.77
C GLN A 67 -13.31 -3.12 2.62
N SER A 68 -12.91 -3.30 1.37
CA SER A 68 -11.57 -3.73 0.98
C SER A 68 -11.06 -2.94 -0.24
N GLY A 69 -9.75 -2.96 -0.50
CA GLY A 69 -9.18 -2.34 -1.69
C GLY A 69 -7.86 -1.64 -1.47
N ILE A 70 -7.53 -0.72 -2.39
CA ILE A 70 -6.29 0.05 -2.40
C ILE A 70 -6.59 1.54 -2.36
N PHE A 71 -5.89 2.25 -1.49
CA PHE A 71 -5.83 3.71 -1.46
C PHE A 71 -4.37 4.14 -1.56
N SER A 72 -4.08 4.97 -2.55
CA SER A 72 -2.79 5.65 -2.67
C SER A 72 -2.91 7.05 -2.09
N HIS A 73 -1.78 7.64 -1.72
CA HIS A 73 -1.74 9.00 -1.18
C HIS A 73 -0.85 9.88 -2.05
N SER A 74 -1.31 11.09 -2.39
CA SER A 74 -0.46 12.08 -3.08
C SER A 74 0.75 12.42 -2.21
N LEU A 75 1.97 12.40 -2.75
CA LEU A 75 3.20 12.57 -1.96
C LEU A 75 3.28 13.91 -1.20
N TYR A 76 2.67 14.95 -1.78
CA TYR A 76 2.64 16.31 -1.23
C TYR A 76 1.21 16.85 -1.17
N GLY A 77 0.22 15.95 -1.16
CA GLY A 77 -1.18 16.30 -1.00
C GLY A 77 -1.59 16.38 0.47
N GLY A 78 -2.80 16.84 0.72
CA GLY A 78 -3.44 16.73 2.02
C GLY A 78 -3.95 15.31 2.31
N PRO A 79 -4.44 15.04 3.54
CA PRO A 79 -4.78 13.71 4.06
C PRO A 79 -5.79 12.89 3.24
N THR A 80 -6.59 13.54 2.40
CA THR A 80 -7.61 12.89 1.56
C THR A 80 -7.23 12.78 0.09
N ASN A 81 -6.09 13.35 -0.34
CA ASN A 81 -5.71 13.37 -1.75
C ASN A 81 -5.06 12.04 -2.14
N GLY A 82 -5.67 11.33 -3.09
CA GLY A 82 -5.29 9.96 -3.38
C GLY A 82 -6.10 9.31 -4.49
N ASN A 83 -5.59 8.24 -5.08
CA ASN A 83 -6.34 7.39 -6.01
C ASN A 83 -6.81 6.14 -5.28
N MET A 84 -7.99 5.63 -5.63
CA MET A 84 -8.64 4.52 -4.94
C MET A 84 -9.29 3.52 -5.91
N LEU A 85 -9.16 2.25 -5.56
CA LEU A 85 -10.07 1.19 -6.00
C LEU A 85 -10.57 0.49 -4.72
N ARG A 86 -11.87 0.52 -4.47
CA ARG A 86 -12.48 -0.04 -3.26
C ARG A 86 -13.67 -0.93 -3.62
N PHE A 87 -13.82 -2.02 -2.89
CA PHE A 87 -14.96 -2.91 -2.89
C PHE A 87 -15.67 -2.78 -1.53
N ASP A 88 -17.00 -2.72 -1.53
CA ASP A 88 -17.83 -2.83 -0.32
C ASP A 88 -18.74 -4.05 -0.47
N ASP A 89 -18.54 -5.06 0.37
CA ASP A 89 -19.25 -6.35 0.31
C ASP A 89 -20.47 -6.39 1.25
N LYS A 90 -21.02 -5.23 1.60
CA LYS A 90 -22.22 -5.14 2.42
C LYS A 90 -23.44 -5.63 1.66
N THR A 91 -24.07 -6.69 2.15
CA THR A 91 -25.24 -7.32 1.49
C THR A 91 -26.37 -6.33 1.21
N GLY A 92 -26.82 -6.28 -0.05
CA GLY A 92 -27.88 -5.38 -0.52
C GLY A 92 -27.45 -3.92 -0.69
N ALA A 93 -26.16 -3.65 -0.54
CA ALA A 93 -25.54 -2.34 -0.72
C ALA A 93 -24.11 -2.48 -1.28
N GLU A 94 -23.87 -3.53 -2.06
CA GLU A 94 -22.56 -3.83 -2.63
C GLU A 94 -22.10 -2.74 -3.60
N GLU A 95 -20.83 -2.34 -3.54
CA GLU A 95 -20.29 -1.25 -4.36
C GLU A 95 -18.86 -1.53 -4.80
N VAL A 96 -18.54 -1.16 -6.04
CA VAL A 96 -17.15 -0.94 -6.49
C VAL A 96 -16.96 0.54 -6.75
N LYS A 97 -15.98 1.14 -6.08
CA LYS A 97 -15.64 2.56 -6.23
C LYS A 97 -14.25 2.72 -6.84
N PHE A 98 -14.20 3.41 -7.97
CA PHE A 98 -12.97 3.87 -8.61
C PHE A 98 -12.86 5.39 -8.49
N HIS A 99 -11.75 5.88 -7.95
CA HIS A 99 -11.49 7.31 -7.80
C HIS A 99 -10.09 7.65 -8.33
N ALA A 100 -10.03 8.63 -9.23
CA ALA A 100 -8.79 9.21 -9.73
C ALA A 100 -8.67 10.64 -9.19
N GLU A 101 -7.59 10.94 -8.48
CA GLU A 101 -7.40 12.22 -7.79
C GLU A 101 -7.42 13.42 -8.74
N LYS A 102 -6.88 13.24 -9.95
CA LYS A 102 -6.73 14.33 -10.91
C LYS A 102 -7.23 13.97 -12.30
N ARG A 103 -6.64 12.94 -12.90
CA ARG A 103 -6.98 12.53 -14.27
C ARG A 103 -7.00 11.02 -14.33
N SER A 104 -8.11 10.48 -14.85
CA SER A 104 -8.16 9.11 -15.34
C SER A 104 -7.85 9.11 -16.84
N GLN A 105 -7.07 8.15 -17.30
CA GLN A 105 -6.86 7.88 -18.73
C GLN A 105 -7.25 6.44 -18.98
N HIS A 106 -8.12 6.22 -19.94
CA HIS A 106 -8.50 4.91 -20.41
C HIS A 106 -8.07 4.82 -21.87
N HIS A 107 -7.20 3.86 -22.17
CA HIS A 107 -6.87 3.49 -23.54
C HIS A 107 -7.57 2.15 -23.79
N GLY A 108 -8.66 2.20 -24.54
CA GLY A 108 -9.26 0.98 -25.09
C GLY A 108 -8.45 0.57 -26.30
N GLU A 109 -8.19 -0.73 -26.45
CA GLU A 109 -7.83 -1.27 -27.76
C GLU A 109 -9.09 -1.34 -28.61
N GLU A 110 -9.39 -0.22 -29.28
CA GLU A 110 -10.14 -0.15 -30.54
C GLU A 110 -9.40 0.78 -31.51
#